data_AF-A0A1G6AD62-F1
#
_entry.id   AF-A0A1G6AD62-F1
#
_cell.length_a   1.000
_cell.length_b   1.000
_cell.length_c   1.000
_cell.angle_alpha   90.00
_cell.angle_beta   90.00
_cell.angle_gamma   90.00
#
_symmetry.space_group_name_H-M   'P 1'
#
loop_
_entity.id
_entity.type
_entity.pdbx_description
1 polymer ?
#
loop_
_entity_poly.entity_id
_entity_poly.type
_entity_poly.pdbx_seq_one_letter_code
_entity_poly.pdbx_strand_id
1 'polypeptide(L)'
;MTAAAEATPDNCASADKPLPIPSTREADAMLEAIDALCASLAPRLVAGLAIVRDNPGRTPQQWSVKDSADATVVSFGLIDRTFFWTWDQGVSNHYAKSRETVTRIVTGELARFGHLSDGGAG
;
A
#
# COMPACT_ATOMS: atom_id res chain seq x y z
N MET A 1 54.23 24.25 35.72
CA MET A 1 54.55 23.12 34.81
C MET A 1 53.60 21.98 35.12
N THR A 2 53.18 21.29 34.07
CA THR A 2 52.39 20.05 34.00
C THR A 2 50.86 20.20 33.86
N ALA A 3 50.42 19.78 32.66
CA ALA A 3 49.08 19.47 32.17
C ALA A 3 48.36 18.41 33.06
N ALA A 4 47.08 18.08 32.92
CA ALA A 4 46.26 17.96 31.73
C ALA A 4 44.77 18.00 32.08
N ALA A 5 43.98 18.40 31.07
CA ALA A 5 42.54 18.20 31.01
C ALA A 5 42.21 16.72 30.82
N GLU A 6 41.16 16.23 31.47
CA GLU A 6 40.38 15.09 31.00
C GLU A 6 38.89 15.44 31.08
N ALA A 7 38.35 15.79 29.92
CA ALA A 7 36.93 15.75 29.66
C ALA A 7 36.53 14.28 29.44
N THR A 8 35.56 13.79 30.21
CA THR A 8 34.95 12.49 29.96
C THR A 8 34.01 12.61 28.75
N PRO A 9 34.17 11.79 27.69
CA PRO A 9 33.29 11.86 26.54
C PRO A 9 31.94 11.18 26.79
N ASP A 10 30.92 11.77 26.17
CA ASP A 10 29.60 11.26 25.82
C ASP A 10 29.49 9.73 25.76
N ASN A 11 28.65 9.16 26.61
CA ASN A 11 28.14 7.80 26.41
C ASN A 11 26.68 7.87 25.92
N CYS A 12 26.51 8.32 24.67
CA CYS A 12 25.27 8.16 23.90
C CYS A 12 25.59 7.35 22.64
N ALA A 13 25.96 6.08 22.81
CA ALA A 13 26.08 5.13 21.71
C ALA A 13 25.22 3.90 22.01
N SER A 14 23.90 4.09 22.07
CA SER A 14 23.00 3.01 21.67
C SER A 14 23.27 2.78 20.19
N ALA A 15 23.99 1.70 19.87
CA ALA A 15 24.18 1.24 18.51
C ALA A 15 22.82 0.81 17.94
N ASP A 16 22.04 1.78 17.48
CA ASP A 16 20.86 1.53 16.67
C ASP A 16 21.38 1.00 15.34
N LYS A 17 21.38 -0.33 15.22
CA LYS A 17 21.79 -1.02 14.00
C LYS A 17 20.91 -0.45 12.89
N PRO A 18 21.46 0.25 11.88
CA PRO A 18 20.64 0.83 10.83
C PRO A 18 19.76 -0.26 10.25
N LEU A 19 18.45 -0.06 10.28
CA LEU A 19 17.52 -0.98 9.66
C LEU A 19 17.98 -1.19 8.20
N PRO A 20 18.04 -2.43 7.72
CA PRO A 20 18.51 -2.69 6.36
C PRO A 20 17.66 -1.86 5.40
N ILE A 21 18.33 -1.01 4.63
CA ILE A 21 17.70 -0.28 3.54
C ILE A 21 17.28 -1.35 2.52
N PRO A 22 15.97 -1.51 2.24
CA PRO A 22 15.53 -2.44 1.22
C PRO A 22 16.23 -2.17 -0.09
N SER A 23 16.52 -3.24 -0.83
CA SER A 23 16.92 -3.07 -2.22
C SER A 23 15.79 -2.43 -3.02
N THR A 24 16.13 -1.53 -3.95
CA THR A 24 15.18 -0.91 -4.89
C THR A 24 14.29 -1.95 -5.57
N ARG A 25 14.85 -3.12 -5.89
CA ARG A 25 14.16 -4.27 -6.48
C ARG A 25 12.98 -4.80 -5.67
N GLU A 26 13.03 -4.76 -4.34
CA GLU A 26 11.90 -5.20 -3.51
C GLU A 26 10.75 -4.20 -3.54
N ALA A 27 11.05 -2.90 -3.58
CA ALA A 27 10.04 -1.86 -3.68
C ALA A 27 9.35 -1.91 -5.05
N ASP A 28 10.11 -2.11 -6.12
CA ASP A 28 9.59 -2.27 -7.48
C ASP A 28 8.63 -3.48 -7.58
N ALA A 29 9.03 -4.63 -7.02
CA ALA A 29 8.19 -5.83 -7.03
C ALA A 29 6.86 -5.67 -6.26
N MET A 30 6.83 -4.85 -5.21
CA MET A 30 5.60 -4.56 -4.45
C MET A 30 4.65 -3.65 -5.25
N LEU A 31 5.19 -2.67 -5.98
CA LEU A 31 4.42 -1.80 -6.86
C LEU A 31 3.86 -2.58 -8.05
N GLU A 32 4.68 -3.43 -8.67
CA GLU A 32 4.23 -4.36 -9.72
C GLU A 32 3.07 -5.26 -9.23
N ALA A 33 3.07 -5.66 -7.95
CA ALA A 33 1.98 -6.44 -7.38
C ALA A 33 0.66 -5.66 -7.31
N ILE A 34 0.71 -4.36 -6.99
CA ILE A 34 -0.48 -3.49 -7.03
C ILE A 34 -0.94 -3.29 -8.47
N ASP A 35 -0.03 -3.04 -9.41
CA ASP A 35 -0.39 -2.86 -10.82
C ASP A 35 -1.05 -4.13 -11.38
N ALA A 36 -0.53 -5.31 -11.03
CA ALA A 36 -1.14 -6.59 -11.39
C ALA A 36 -2.52 -6.79 -10.76
N LEU A 37 -2.71 -6.39 -9.49
CA LEU A 37 -4.02 -6.40 -8.84
C LEU A 37 -5.00 -5.49 -9.59
N CYS A 38 -4.61 -4.25 -9.88
CA CYS A 38 -5.41 -3.29 -10.64
C CYS A 38 -5.81 -3.85 -12.01
N ALA A 39 -4.86 -4.42 -12.76
CA ALA A 39 -5.10 -5.03 -14.06
C ALA A 39 -6.06 -6.23 -13.98
N SER A 40 -6.00 -7.01 -12.89
CA SER A 40 -6.90 -8.15 -12.67
C SER A 40 -8.33 -7.74 -12.29
N LEU A 41 -8.49 -6.58 -11.62
CA LEU A 41 -9.77 -6.08 -11.15
C LEU A 41 -10.49 -5.27 -12.23
N ALA A 42 -9.78 -4.41 -12.95
CA ALA A 42 -10.36 -3.47 -13.93
C ALA A 42 -11.39 -4.08 -14.89
N PRO A 43 -11.15 -5.21 -15.57
CA PRO A 43 -12.12 -5.80 -16.50
C PRO A 43 -13.32 -6.46 -15.80
N ARG A 44 -13.25 -6.66 -14.48
CA ARG A 44 -14.28 -7.32 -13.67
C ARG A 44 -15.11 -6.34 -12.88
N LEU A 45 -14.80 -5.04 -12.88
CA LEU A 45 -15.60 -4.06 -12.18
C LEU A 45 -16.99 -3.97 -12.80
N VAL A 46 -18.02 -3.87 -11.96
CA VAL A 46 -19.38 -3.59 -12.46
C VAL A 46 -19.43 -2.21 -13.13
N ALA A 47 -20.39 -2.04 -14.04
CA ALA A 47 -20.55 -0.79 -14.78
C ALA A 47 -20.68 0.41 -13.83
N GLY A 48 -19.95 1.49 -14.14
CA GLY A 48 -19.92 2.71 -13.33
C GLY A 48 -18.82 2.75 -12.27
N LEU A 49 -18.07 1.65 -12.05
CA LEU A 49 -16.88 1.66 -11.21
C LEU A 49 -15.59 1.75 -12.04
N ALA A 50 -14.59 2.44 -11.51
CA ALA A 50 -13.27 2.54 -12.10
C ALA A 50 -12.16 2.53 -11.04
N ILE A 51 -10.99 2.02 -11.41
CA ILE A 51 -9.77 2.17 -10.59
C ILE A 51 -9.10 3.49 -10.96
N VAL A 52 -8.84 4.32 -9.95
CA VAL A 52 -8.19 5.63 -10.06
C VAL A 52 -6.92 5.61 -9.21
N ARG A 53 -5.83 6.19 -9.72
CA ARG A 53 -4.62 6.45 -8.92
C ARG A 53 -4.75 7.85 -8.30
N ASP A 54 -4.92 7.92 -6.98
CA ASP A 54 -5.30 9.17 -6.31
C ASP A 54 -4.13 10.16 -6.16
N ASN A 55 -2.90 9.66 -6.04
CA ASN A 55 -1.74 10.49 -5.74
C ASN A 55 -0.51 10.11 -6.57
N PRO A 56 -0.60 10.22 -7.91
CA PRO A 56 0.48 9.84 -8.81
C PRO A 56 1.78 10.56 -8.44
N GLY A 57 2.84 9.78 -8.23
CA GLY A 57 4.17 10.31 -7.91
C GLY A 57 4.37 10.74 -6.45
N ARG A 58 3.39 10.55 -5.56
CA ARG A 58 3.52 10.85 -4.12
C ARG A 58 3.46 9.59 -3.27
N THR A 59 4.04 9.66 -2.08
CA THR A 59 3.91 8.63 -1.06
C THR A 59 2.77 8.97 -0.08
N PRO A 60 2.03 7.96 0.40
CA PRO A 60 2.06 6.57 -0.07
C PRO A 60 1.44 6.41 -1.44
N GLN A 61 1.90 5.49 -2.27
CA GLN A 61 1.25 5.27 -3.57
C GLN A 61 -0.12 4.64 -3.32
N GLN A 62 -1.19 5.29 -3.80
CA GLN A 62 -2.57 4.93 -3.53
C GLN A 62 -3.41 4.83 -4.80
N TRP A 63 -4.28 3.83 -4.80
CA TRP A 63 -5.34 3.60 -5.77
C TRP A 63 -6.67 3.47 -5.05
N SER A 64 -7.75 3.81 -5.73
CA SER A 64 -9.10 3.65 -5.25
C SER A 64 -10.01 3.06 -6.32
N VAL A 65 -10.96 2.22 -5.93
CA VAL A 65 -12.14 1.93 -6.75
C VAL A 65 -13.18 2.99 -6.43
N LYS A 66 -13.63 3.71 -7.44
CA LYS A 66 -14.60 4.79 -7.31
C LYS A 66 -15.77 4.61 -8.24
N ASP A 67 -16.93 5.11 -7.83
CA ASP A 67 -18.10 5.22 -8.71
C ASP A 67 -18.07 6.48 -9.58
N SER A 68 -19.10 6.65 -10.41
CA SER A 68 -19.25 7.82 -11.29
C SER A 68 -19.49 9.14 -10.54
N ALA A 69 -19.79 9.10 -9.25
CA ALA A 69 -19.92 10.25 -8.37
C ALA A 69 -18.64 10.55 -7.57
N ASP A 70 -17.53 9.87 -7.88
CA ASP A 70 -16.23 9.92 -7.17
C ASP A 70 -16.30 9.39 -5.73
N ALA A 71 -17.36 8.65 -5.37
CA ALA A 71 -17.45 7.99 -4.07
C ALA A 71 -16.50 6.79 -4.05
N THR A 72 -15.68 6.73 -2.98
CA THR A 72 -14.68 5.67 -2.82
C THR A 72 -15.32 4.43 -2.20
N VAL A 73 -15.23 3.31 -2.92
CA VAL A 73 -15.63 1.97 -2.45
C VAL A 73 -14.51 1.33 -1.63
N VAL A 74 -13.28 1.45 -2.13
CA VAL A 74 -12.07 0.98 -1.46
C VAL A 74 -10.89 1.82 -1.89
N SER A 75 -10.00 2.13 -0.95
CA SER A 75 -8.65 2.59 -1.25
C SER A 75 -7.65 1.52 -0.84
N PHE A 76 -6.62 1.33 -1.65
CA PHE A 76 -5.52 0.42 -1.35
C PHE A 76 -4.23 0.93 -1.96
N GLY A 77 -3.10 0.45 -1.44
CA GLY A 77 -1.81 0.94 -1.92
C GLY A 77 -0.64 0.41 -1.10
N LEU A 78 0.44 1.19 -1.11
CA LEU A 78 1.71 0.82 -0.49
C LEU A 78 2.29 1.96 0.38
N ILE A 79 2.56 1.65 1.65
CA ILE A 79 3.32 2.49 2.60
C ILE A 79 4.54 1.68 3.05
N ASP A 80 5.76 2.15 2.76
CA ASP A 80 7.02 1.54 3.23
C ASP A 80 7.10 0.01 3.07
N ARG A 81 6.70 -0.50 1.90
CA ARG A 81 6.61 -1.95 1.58
C ARG A 81 5.54 -2.71 2.36
N THR A 82 4.52 -2.02 2.82
CA THR A 82 3.35 -2.60 3.48
C THR A 82 2.14 -2.26 2.63
N PHE A 83 1.46 -3.30 2.16
CA PHE A 83 0.16 -3.11 1.53
C PHE A 83 -0.80 -2.57 2.57
N PHE A 84 -1.61 -1.60 2.17
CA PHE A 84 -2.72 -1.12 2.98
C PHE A 84 -4.02 -1.16 2.18
N TRP A 85 -5.15 -1.23 2.88
CA TRP A 85 -6.46 -0.99 2.30
C TRP A 85 -7.46 -0.48 3.35
N THR A 86 -8.49 0.20 2.88
CA THR A 86 -9.58 0.79 3.67
C THR A 86 -10.88 0.83 2.85
N TRP A 87 -12.02 0.65 3.51
CA TRP A 87 -13.36 0.61 2.90
C TRP A 87 -14.23 1.83 3.27
N ASP A 88 -13.76 2.63 4.22
CA ASP A 88 -14.53 3.68 4.90
C ASP A 88 -13.78 5.01 4.88
N GLN A 89 -13.12 5.28 3.74
CA GLN A 89 -12.34 6.51 3.51
C GLN A 89 -11.19 6.71 4.51
N GLY A 90 -10.58 5.61 4.97
CA GLY A 90 -9.40 5.65 5.84
C GLY A 90 -9.68 5.59 7.33
N VAL A 91 -10.92 5.32 7.75
CA VAL A 91 -11.26 5.17 9.18
C VAL A 91 -10.75 3.82 9.71
N SER A 92 -10.95 2.74 8.97
CA SER A 92 -10.34 1.44 9.22
C SER A 92 -9.20 1.19 8.22
N ASN A 93 -7.97 1.16 8.74
CA ASN A 93 -6.79 0.85 7.94
C ASN A 93 -6.30 -0.55 8.28
N HIS A 94 -6.17 -1.37 7.26
CA HIS A 94 -5.63 -2.72 7.36
C HIS A 94 -4.29 -2.81 6.65
N TYR A 95 -3.43 -3.71 7.12
CA TYR A 95 -2.05 -3.81 6.63
C TYR A 95 -1.63 -5.26 6.41
N ALA A 96 -0.85 -5.50 5.36
CA ALA A 96 -0.22 -6.80 5.11
C ALA A 96 1.14 -6.64 4.42
N LYS A 97 2.03 -7.61 4.64
CA LYS A 97 3.30 -7.72 3.89
C LYS A 97 3.21 -8.66 2.68
N SER A 98 2.11 -9.40 2.55
CA SER A 98 1.92 -10.40 1.51
C SER A 98 1.00 -9.89 0.40
N ARG A 99 1.50 -9.97 -0.85
CA ARG A 99 0.70 -9.70 -2.06
C ARG A 99 -0.54 -10.59 -2.15
N GLU A 100 -0.43 -11.86 -1.74
CA GLU A 100 -1.54 -12.82 -1.79
C GLU A 100 -2.64 -12.42 -0.82
N THR A 101 -2.26 -11.87 0.33
CA THR A 101 -3.23 -11.42 1.34
C THR A 101 -4.01 -10.21 0.86
N VAL A 102 -3.34 -9.17 0.35
CA VAL A 102 -4.04 -7.99 -0.18
C VAL A 102 -4.90 -8.36 -1.39
N THR A 103 -4.38 -9.16 -2.33
CA THR A 103 -5.15 -9.60 -3.51
C THR A 103 -6.39 -10.37 -3.11
N ARG A 104 -6.26 -11.36 -2.21
CA ARG A 104 -7.39 -12.18 -1.76
C ARG A 104 -8.44 -11.35 -1.03
N ILE A 105 -8.03 -10.46 -0.13
CA ILE A 105 -8.96 -9.66 0.68
C ILE A 105 -9.65 -8.62 -0.19
N VAL A 106 -8.90 -7.80 -0.95
CA VAL A 106 -9.47 -6.75 -1.78
C VAL A 106 -10.42 -7.35 -2.84
N THR A 107 -9.99 -8.41 -3.53
CA THR A 107 -10.85 -9.09 -4.52
C THR A 107 -12.07 -9.73 -3.85
N GLY A 108 -11.87 -10.39 -2.70
CA GLY A 108 -12.94 -11.09 -1.99
C GLY A 108 -14.02 -10.15 -1.46
N GLU A 109 -13.63 -9.01 -0.89
CA GLU A 109 -14.58 -8.01 -0.40
C GLU A 109 -15.32 -7.32 -1.55
N LEU A 110 -14.61 -6.92 -2.62
CA LEU A 110 -15.26 -6.37 -3.81
C LEU A 110 -16.28 -7.35 -4.41
N ALA A 111 -15.97 -8.64 -4.46
CA ALA A 111 -16.92 -9.66 -4.90
C ALA A 111 -18.10 -9.80 -3.92
N ARG A 112 -17.81 -9.90 -2.62
CA ARG A 112 -18.82 -10.06 -1.55
C ARG A 112 -19.86 -8.95 -1.55
N PHE A 113 -19.46 -7.71 -1.88
CA PHE A 113 -20.36 -6.56 -1.96
C PHE A 113 -20.95 -6.31 -3.36
N GLY A 114 -20.70 -7.20 -4.33
CA GLY A 114 -21.27 -7.11 -5.67
C GLY A 114 -20.64 -6.03 -6.55
N HIS A 115 -19.40 -5.63 -6.26
CA HIS A 115 -18.63 -4.66 -7.06
C HIS A 115 -17.84 -5.32 -8.19
N LEU A 116 -17.77 -6.66 -8.22
CA LEU A 116 -17.21 -7.43 -9.32
C LEU A 116 -18.32 -8.16 -10.07
N SER A 117 -18.24 -8.17 -11.39
CA SER A 117 -19.04 -9.02 -12.27
C SER A 117 -18.47 -10.45 -12.27
N ASP A 118 -19.37 -11.43 -12.31
CA ASP A 118 -19.04 -12.85 -12.42
C ASP A 118 -18.56 -13.22 -13.83
N GLY A 119 -17.71 -12.41 -14.48
CA GLY A 119 -17.04 -12.77 -15.73
C GLY A 119 -17.93 -13.37 -16.83
N GLY A 120 -19.21 -13.01 -16.88
CA GLY A 120 -20.11 -13.42 -17.94
C GLY A 120 -19.71 -12.65 -19.18
N ALA A 121 -19.05 -13.34 -20.12
CA ALA A 121 -18.81 -12.83 -21.46
C ALA A 121 -20.14 -12.29 -22.03
N GLY A 122 -20.21 -10.98 -22.17
CA GLY A 122 -21.24 -10.26 -22.91
C GLY A 122 -20.60 -9.60 -24.12
#